data_AF-A0AAU0YRI1-F1
#
_entry.id   AF-A0AAU0YRI1-F1
#
_cell.length_a   1.000
_cell.length_b   1.000
_cell.length_c   1.000
_cell.angle_alpha   90.00
_cell.angle_beta   90.00
_cell.angle_gamma   90.00
#
_symmetry.space_group_name_H-M   'P 1'
#
loop_
_entity.id
_entity.type
_entity.pdbx_description
1 polymer ?
#
loop_
_entity_poly.entity_id
_entity_poly.type
_entity_poly.pdbx_seq_one_letter_code
_entity_poly.pdbx_strand_id
1 'polypeptide(L)' 'MEYPLAGLDLLLHRIGWSVQVPSRKATERDEARIAAWKDEQWPVIKRRRRTWAPGSASRTRPARA' A
#
# COMPACT_ATOMS: atom_id res chain seq x y z
N MET A 1 -25.39 5.87 -5.06
CA MET A 1 -24.85 4.61 -5.60
C MET A 1 -23.42 4.54 -5.11
N GLU A 2 -23.17 3.71 -4.09
CA GLU A 2 -21.85 3.55 -3.49
C GLU A 2 -21.16 2.38 -4.18
N TYR A 3 -19.99 2.64 -4.76
CA TYR A 3 -19.19 1.59 -5.38
C TYR A 3 -18.15 1.11 -4.36
N PRO A 4 -18.13 -0.19 -4.01
CA PRO A 4 -17.02 -0.77 -3.27
C PRO A 4 -15.70 -0.49 -4.01
N LEU A 5 -14.61 -0.23 -3.28
CA LEU A 5 -13.31 0.10 -3.87
C LEU A 5 -12.85 -0.93 -4.93
N ALA A 6 -13.14 -2.21 -4.71
CA ALA A 6 -12.88 -3.27 -5.68
C ALA A 6 -13.70 -3.15 -6.97
N GLY A 7 -14.94 -2.64 -6.89
CA GLY A 7 -15.79 -2.39 -8.05
C GLY A 7 -15.36 -1.17 -8.85
N LEU A 8 -14.83 -0.14 -8.19
CA LEU A 8 -14.29 1.04 -8.85
C LEU A 8 -13.03 0.70 -9.66
N ASP A 9 -12.12 -0.09 -9.10
CA ASP A 9 -10.90 -0.54 -9.80
C ASP A 9 -11.23 -1.27 -11.11
N LEU A 10 -12.15 -2.25 -11.05
CA LEU A 10 -12.60 -2.99 -12.22
C LEU A 10 -13.26 -2.09 -13.27
N LEU A 11 -14.06 -1.12 -12.84
CA LEU A 11 -14.73 -0.17 -13.73
C LEU A 11 -13.71 0.71 -14.47
N LEU A 12 -12.73 1.26 -13.75
CA LEU A 12 -11.67 2.12 -14.32
C LEU A 12 -10.86 1.37 -15.38
N HIS A 13 -10.51 0.11 -15.12
CA HIS A 13 -9.83 -0.74 -16.11
C HIS A 13 -10.70 -0.99 -17.35
N ARG A 14 -12.00 -1.27 -17.17
CA ARG A 14 -12.92 -1.58 -18.27
C ARG A 14 -13.15 -0.39 -19.21
N ILE A 15 -13.09 0.84 -18.70
CA ILE A 15 -13.25 2.05 -19.51
C ILE A 15 -11.91 2.55 -20.10
N GLY A 16 -10.83 1.79 -19.92
CA GLY A 16 -9.50 2.18 -20.41
C GLY A 16 -8.91 3.39 -19.69
N TRP A 17 -9.38 3.69 -18.48
CA TRP A 17 -8.86 4.81 -17.72
C TRP A 17 -7.48 4.45 -17.16
N SER A 18 -6.53 5.39 -17.31
CA SER A 18 -5.18 5.27 -16.78
C SER A 18 -4.87 6.47 -15.87
N VAL A 19 -3.99 6.24 -14.89
CA VAL A 19 -3.49 7.30 -14.01
C VAL A 19 -2.70 8.29 -14.87
N GLN A 20 -3.15 9.55 -14.88
CA GLN A 20 -2.51 10.60 -15.66
C GLN A 20 -1.23 11.07 -14.96
N VAL A 21 -0.12 11.11 -15.71
CA VAL A 21 1.13 11.67 -15.23
C VAL A 21 1.25 13.11 -15.74
N PRO A 22 1.56 14.09 -14.88
CA PRO A 22 1.82 15.45 -15.33
C PRO A 22 2.89 15.48 -16.42
N SER A 23 2.59 16.14 -17.54
CA SER A 23 3.50 16.25 -18.67
C SER A 23 4.71 17.13 -18.38
N ARG A 24 4.61 18.00 -17.37
CA ARG A 24 5.68 18.89 -16.91
C ARG A 24 5.96 18.68 -15.44
N LYS A 25 7.23 18.85 -15.06
CA LYS A 25 7.65 18.90 -13.67
C LYS A 25 7.18 20.22 -13.05
N ALA A 26 6.81 20.18 -11.77
CA ALA A 26 6.51 21.38 -11.00
C ALA A 26 7.75 22.27 -10.90
N THR A 27 7.59 23.59 -11.00
CA THR A 27 8.68 24.57 -10.89
C THR A 27 9.39 24.48 -9.54
N GLU A 28 8.67 24.13 -8.48
CA GLU A 28 9.18 23.97 -7.12
C GLU A 28 9.93 22.65 -6.88
N ARG A 29 10.01 21.78 -7.90
CA ARG A 29 10.56 20.43 -7.74
C ARG A 29 12.08 20.47 -7.56
N ASP A 30 12.51 20.13 -6.36
CA ASP A 30 13.93 19.95 -6.01
C ASP A 30 14.28 18.45 -5.97
N GLU A 31 15.03 17.98 -6.97
CA GLU A 31 15.41 16.57 -7.08
C GLU A 31 16.37 16.13 -5.96
N ALA A 32 17.21 17.03 -5.43
CA ALA A 32 18.12 16.72 -4.33
C ALA A 32 17.35 16.53 -3.03
N ARG A 33 16.39 17.42 -2.75
CA ARG A 33 15.48 17.29 -1.60
C ARG A 33 14.59 16.05 -1.72
N ILE A 34 14.15 15.71 -2.93
CA ILE A 34 13.36 14.49 -3.18
C ILE A 34 14.20 13.24 -2.96
N ALA A 35 15.47 13.23 -3.41
CA ALA A 35 16.38 12.11 -3.17
C ALA A 35 16.63 11.90 -1.67
N ALA A 36 16.99 12.96 -0.95
CA ALA A 36 17.19 12.92 0.50
C ALA A 36 15.93 12.44 1.24
N TRP A 37 14.75 12.97 0.87
CA TRP A 37 13.49 12.52 1.45
C TRP A 37 13.20 11.03 1.17
N LYS A 38 13.50 10.55 -0.03
CA LYS A 38 13.33 9.12 -0.36
C LYS A 38 14.24 8.24 0.47
N ASP A 39 15.48 8.66 0.73
CA ASP A 39 16.40 7.86 1.53
C ASP A 39 16.02 7.86 3.01
N GLU A 40 15.54 8.99 3.53
CA GLU A 40 15.23 9.16 4.95
C GLU A 40 13.82 8.71 5.34
N GLN A 41 12.80 9.13 4.59
CA GLN A 41 11.40 8.98 4.98
C GLN A 41 10.74 7.75 4.37
N TRP A 42 11.14 7.34 3.17
CA TRP A 42 10.55 6.19 2.49
C TRP A 42 10.70 4.88 3.28
N PRO A 43 11.84 4.59 3.95
CA PRO A 43 11.94 3.41 4.81
C PRO A 43 10.99 3.47 6.01
N VAL A 44 10.77 4.66 6.59
CA VAL A 44 9.85 4.86 7.72
C VAL A 44 8.40 4.60 7.30
N ILE A 45 8.00 5.13 6.15
CA ILE A 45 6.64 4.93 5.59
C ILE A 45 6.41 3.46 5.25
N LYS A 46 7.39 2.80 4.64
CA LYS A 46 7.30 1.38 4.25
C LYS A 46 7.44 0.42 5.43
N ARG A 47 7.90 0.89 6.60
CA ARG A 47 7.98 0.05 7.79
C ARG A 47 6.57 -0.42 8.15
N ARG A 48 6.35 -1.73 8.04
CA ARG A 48 5.07 -2.35 8.40
C ARG A 48 4.72 -1.99 9.84
N ARG A 49 3.56 -1.34 10.05
CA ARG A 49 3.00 -1.22 11.40
C ARG A 49 2.85 -2.63 11.95
N ARG A 50 3.34 -2.87 13.17
CA ARG A 50 3.31 -4.19 13.81
C ARG A 50 1.87 -4.47 14.28
N THR A 51 0.96 -4.72 13.34
CA THR A 51 -0.46 -4.98 13.60
C THR A 51 -0.76 -6.47 13.71
N TRP A 52 0.23 -7.33 13.52
CA TRP A 52 0.03 -8.78 13.59
C TRP A 52 1.20 -9.47 14.29
N ALA A 53 0.86 -10.15 15.39
CA ALA A 53 1.66 -11.22 15.98
C ALA A 53 0.91 -12.53 15.72
N PRO A 54 1.59 -13.64 15.35
CA PRO A 54 0.94 -14.94 15.30
C PRO A 54 0.39 -15.27 16.69
N GLY A 55 -0.89 -15.67 16.77
CA GLY A 55 -1.43 -16.28 17.98
C GLY A 55 -0.74 -17.61 18.26
N SER A 56 -0.52 -17.95 19.52
CA SER A 56 0.03 -19.25 19.91
C SER A 56 -0.94 -20.36 19.53
N ALA A 57 -0.50 -21.29 18.68
CA ALA A 57 -1.24 -22.51 18.37
C ALA A 57 -0.55 -23.69 19.08
N SER A 58 -1.11 -24.13 20.20
CA SER A 58 -0.71 -25.39 20.84
C SER A 58 -1.52 -26.54 20.24
N ARG A 59 -0.88 -27.71 20.07
CA ARG A 59 -1.53 -28.92 19.59
C ARG A 59 -2.40 -29.47 20.73
N THR A 60 -3.71 -29.40 20.63
CA THR A 60 -4.62 -30.08 21.57
C THR A 60 -4.43 -31.58 21.42
N ARG A 61 -4.00 -32.25 22.49
CA ARG A 61 -3.89 -33.72 22.52
C ARG A 61 -5.30 -34.31 22.57
N PRO A 62 -5.69 -35.23 21.66
CA PRO A 62 -6.96 -35.93 21.79
C PRO A 62 -6.92 -36.83 23.03
N ALA A 63 -8.00 -36.82 23.82
CA ALA A 63 -8.20 -37.79 24.89
C ALA A 63 -8.42 -39.17 24.27
N ARG A 64 -7.72 -40.19 24.77
CA ARG A 64 -7.97 -41.60 24.40
C ARG A 64 -9.19 -42.11 25.17
N ALA A 65 -10.07 -42.82 24.46
CA ALA A 65 -11.12 -43.66 25.02
C ALA A 65 -10.57 -45.02 25.47
#